data_AF-A0AAN7GGD7-F1
#
_entry.id   AF-A0AAN7GGD7-F1
#
_cell.length_a   1.000
_cell.length_b   1.000
_cell.length_c   1.000
_cell.angle_alpha   90.00
_cell.angle_beta   90.00
_cell.angle_gamma   90.00
#
_symmetry.space_group_name_H-M   'P 1'
#
loop_
_entity.id
_entity.type
_entity.pdbx_description
1 polymer ?
#
loop_
_entity_poly.entity_id
_entity_poly.type
_entity_poly.pdbx_seq_one_letter_code
_entity_poly.pdbx_strand_id
1 'polypeptide(L)'
;MSGSGPSTKHYLKLDEFIFHNLMTSGLEVHRNIYEGILWLHSYQDSVDRERIQELRKELQGAGIQESKEALMSILRVCSKKGDAEEVEREWVKLILADISFPPLAYIRWKSMQKLENI
;
A
#
# COMPACT_ATOMS: atom_id res chain seq x y z
N MET A 1 -19.97 5.45 -26.07
CA MET A 1 -20.73 4.56 -25.16
C MET A 1 -19.97 4.49 -23.84
N SER A 2 -20.40 5.25 -22.84
CA SER A 2 -19.77 5.32 -21.51
C SER A 2 -20.39 4.24 -20.61
N GLY A 3 -19.84 3.02 -20.65
CA GLY A 3 -20.10 2.05 -19.61
C GLY A 3 -19.27 2.44 -18.39
N SER A 4 -19.89 3.05 -17.38
CA SER A 4 -19.24 3.27 -16.10
C SER A 4 -19.04 1.90 -15.44
N GLY A 5 -17.87 1.30 -15.66
CA GLY A 5 -17.41 0.19 -14.83
C GLY A 5 -17.48 0.59 -13.35
N PRO A 6 -17.61 -0.38 -12.42
CA PRO A 6 -17.62 -0.08 -11.00
C PRO A 6 -16.39 0.79 -10.66
N SER A 7 -16.60 1.86 -9.90
CA SER A 7 -15.48 2.69 -9.46
C SER A 7 -14.51 1.86 -8.61
N THR A 8 -13.23 2.22 -8.56
CA THR A 8 -12.22 1.55 -7.72
C THR A 8 -12.65 1.45 -6.24
N LYS A 9 -13.52 2.36 -5.79
CA LYS A 9 -14.16 2.33 -4.46
C LYS A 9 -15.11 1.13 -4.26
N HIS A 10 -15.85 0.74 -5.28
CA HIS A 10 -16.74 -0.43 -5.20
C HIS A 10 -15.94 -1.73 -5.08
N TYR A 11 -14.83 -1.85 -5.80
CA TYR A 11 -13.93 -2.99 -5.71
C TYR A 11 -13.28 -3.09 -4.32
N LEU A 12 -12.79 -1.97 -3.77
CA LEU A 12 -12.22 -1.94 -2.43
C LEU A 12 -13.19 -2.44 -1.36
N LYS A 13 -14.45 -2.01 -1.40
CA LYS A 13 -15.46 -2.44 -0.41
C LYS A 13 -15.74 -3.94 -0.49
N LEU A 14 -15.81 -4.49 -1.71
CA LEU A 14 -16.05 -5.92 -1.90
C LEU A 14 -14.86 -6.75 -1.42
N ASP A 15 -13.65 -6.31 -1.73
CA ASP A 15 -12.43 -7.02 -1.37
C ASP A 15 -12.18 -6.99 0.15
N GLU A 16 -12.48 -5.87 0.82
CA GLU A 16 -12.45 -5.79 2.30
C GLU A 16 -13.48 -6.74 2.94
N PHE A 17 -14.67 -6.87 2.36
CA PHE A 17 -15.68 -7.81 2.86
C PHE A 17 -15.21 -9.27 2.73
N ILE A 18 -14.65 -9.63 1.57
CA ILE A 18 -14.11 -10.98 1.34
C ILE A 18 -12.95 -11.26 2.29
N PHE A 19 -12.04 -10.30 2.44
CA PHE A 19 -10.90 -10.40 3.36
C PHE A 19 -11.33 -10.62 4.81
N HIS A 20 -12.29 -9.83 5.29
CA HIS A 20 -12.83 -10.00 6.63
C HIS A 20 -13.40 -11.41 6.85
N ASN A 21 -14.14 -11.94 5.87
CA ASN A 21 -14.68 -13.29 5.95
C ASN A 21 -13.56 -14.35 5.98
N LEU A 22 -12.49 -14.19 5.20
CA LEU A 22 -11.35 -15.10 5.25
C LEU A 22 -10.69 -15.10 6.62
N MET A 23 -10.40 -13.90 7.16
CA MET A 23 -9.78 -13.74 8.48
C MET A 23 -10.63 -14.34 9.61
N THR A 24 -11.96 -14.23 9.51
CA THR A 24 -12.90 -14.72 10.53
C THR A 24 -13.26 -16.20 10.38
N SER A 25 -13.03 -16.79 9.22
CA SER A 25 -13.29 -18.22 8.95
C SER A 25 -12.19 -19.15 9.45
N GLY A 26 -11.11 -18.62 10.04
CA GLY A 26 -9.95 -19.40 10.48
C GLY A 26 -9.11 -19.95 9.32
N LEU A 27 -9.31 -19.42 8.11
CA LEU A 27 -8.51 -19.77 6.94
C LEU A 27 -7.23 -18.96 6.92
N GLU A 28 -6.13 -19.60 6.50
CA GLU A 28 -4.87 -18.90 6.29
C GLU A 28 -5.00 -17.96 5.08
N VAL A 29 -4.68 -16.69 5.30
CA VAL A 29 -4.73 -15.67 4.24
C VAL A 29 -3.38 -15.59 3.55
N HIS A 30 -3.37 -15.91 2.26
CA HIS A 30 -2.16 -15.87 1.46
C HIS A 30 -1.66 -14.43 1.26
N ARG A 31 -0.34 -14.24 1.21
CA ARG A 31 0.34 -12.94 1.03
C ARG A 31 -0.29 -12.05 -0.05
N ASN A 32 -0.56 -12.61 -1.23
CA ASN A 32 -1.11 -11.87 -2.38
C ASN A 32 -2.45 -11.19 -2.07
N ILE A 33 -3.22 -11.69 -1.11
CA ILE A 33 -4.50 -11.08 -0.70
C ILE A 33 -4.22 -9.77 0.06
N TYR A 34 -3.30 -9.80 1.02
CA TYR A 34 -2.86 -8.58 1.71
C TYR A 34 -2.29 -7.55 0.73
N GLU A 35 -1.44 -7.98 -0.20
CA GLU A 35 -0.86 -7.11 -1.23
C GLU A 35 -1.92 -6.46 -2.11
N GLY A 36 -2.93 -7.22 -2.52
CA GLY A 36 -4.05 -6.71 -3.33
C GLY A 36 -4.84 -5.62 -2.61
N ILE A 37 -5.15 -5.82 -1.32
CA ILE A 37 -5.90 -4.84 -0.53
C ILE A 37 -5.07 -3.59 -0.27
N LEU A 38 -3.79 -3.74 0.11
CA LEU A 38 -2.85 -2.63 0.24
C LEU A 38 -2.73 -1.83 -1.07
N TRP A 39 -2.67 -2.54 -2.20
CA TRP A 39 -2.63 -1.92 -3.51
C TRP A 39 -3.89 -1.10 -3.76
N LEU A 40 -5.09 -1.66 -3.57
CA LEU A 40 -6.36 -0.96 -3.78
C LEU A 40 -6.52 0.29 -2.92
N HIS A 41 -6.13 0.21 -1.63
CA HIS A 41 -6.11 1.38 -0.74
C HIS A 41 -5.13 2.45 -1.24
N SER A 42 -3.95 2.06 -1.70
CA SER A 42 -2.92 3.00 -2.15
C SER A 42 -3.36 3.84 -3.36
N TYR A 43 -4.31 3.34 -4.17
CA TYR A 43 -4.84 4.04 -5.34
C TYR A 43 -6.01 4.98 -5.04
N GLN A 44 -6.64 4.89 -3.86
CA GLN A 44 -7.73 5.80 -3.49
C GLN A 44 -7.25 7.25 -3.36
N ASP A 45 -8.11 8.21 -3.72
CA ASP A 45 -7.79 9.64 -3.58
C ASP A 45 -7.58 10.03 -2.11
N SER A 46 -8.48 9.56 -1.24
CA SER A 46 -8.33 9.64 0.21
C SER A 46 -7.84 8.30 0.74
N VAL A 47 -6.64 8.30 1.31
CA VAL A 47 -6.06 7.10 1.91
C VAL A 47 -6.39 7.02 3.39
N ASP A 48 -6.87 5.84 3.81
CA ASP A 48 -7.04 5.42 5.19
C ASP A 48 -5.71 4.86 5.75
N ARG A 49 -5.00 5.67 6.55
CA ARG A 49 -3.72 5.27 7.13
C ARG A 49 -3.88 4.23 8.24
N GLU A 50 -4.94 4.33 9.02
CA GLU A 50 -5.18 3.43 10.14
C GLU A 50 -5.38 2.01 9.60
N ARG A 51 -6.22 1.88 8.56
CA ARG A 51 -6.44 0.59 7.92
C ARG A 51 -5.19 0.02 7.27
N ILE A 52 -4.37 0.84 6.61
CA ILE A 52 -3.07 0.40 6.07
C ILE A 52 -2.16 -0.13 7.18
N GLN A 53 -2.09 0.54 8.33
CA GLN A 53 -1.26 0.10 9.45
C GLN A 53 -1.79 -1.18 10.11
N GLU A 54 -3.12 -1.35 10.20
CA GLU A 54 -3.74 -2.61 10.61
C GLU A 54 -3.35 -3.75 9.68
N LEU A 55 -3.50 -3.57 8.36
CA LEU A 55 -3.12 -4.57 7.36
C LEU A 55 -1.64 -4.98 7.46
N ARG A 56 -0.75 -4.01 7.74
CA ARG A 56 0.68 -4.31 7.99
C ARG A 56 0.88 -5.14 9.24
N LYS A 57 0.20 -4.81 10.34
CA LYS A 57 0.27 -5.58 11.59
C LYS A 57 -0.29 -6.98 11.42
N GLU A 58 -1.39 -7.12 10.68
CA GLU A 58 -1.99 -8.43 10.39
C GLU A 58 -1.04 -9.30 9.55
N LEU A 59 -0.44 -8.73 8.49
CA LEU A 59 0.55 -9.40 7.64
C LEU A 59 1.78 -9.86 8.46
N GLN A 60 2.31 -8.99 9.32
CA GLN A 60 3.43 -9.31 10.21
C GLN A 60 3.04 -10.36 11.28
N GLY A 61 1.84 -10.25 11.84
CA GLY A 61 1.29 -11.20 12.81
C GLY A 61 1.08 -12.60 12.22
N ALA A 62 0.82 -12.68 10.91
CA ALA A 62 0.80 -13.93 10.16
C ALA A 62 2.20 -14.48 9.83
N GLY A 63 3.28 -13.82 10.26
CA GLY A 63 4.66 -14.22 9.95
C GLY A 63 5.04 -14.00 8.48
N ILE A 64 4.26 -13.21 7.74
CA ILE A 64 4.49 -12.93 6.32
C ILE A 64 5.39 -11.68 6.24
N GLN A 65 6.48 -11.77 5.48
CA GLN A 65 7.33 -10.62 5.22
C GLN A 65 6.70 -9.71 4.16
N GLU A 66 6.82 -8.40 4.36
CA GLU A 66 6.40 -7.38 3.39
C GLU A 66 7.16 -7.57 2.08
N SER A 67 6.42 -7.76 0.99
CA SER A 67 6.97 -7.84 -0.36
C SER A 67 7.24 -6.46 -0.95
N LYS A 68 7.90 -6.46 -2.12
CA LYS A 68 8.06 -5.29 -2.97
C LYS A 68 6.72 -4.58 -3.23
N GLU A 69 5.69 -5.34 -3.58
CA GLU A 69 4.37 -4.84 -3.95
C GLU A 69 3.69 -4.16 -2.77
N ALA A 70 3.81 -4.76 -1.57
CA ALA A 70 3.35 -4.16 -0.32
C ALA A 70 4.08 -2.85 -0.02
N LEU A 71 5.42 -2.86 -0.04
CA LEU A 71 6.25 -1.69 0.24
C LEU A 71 6.00 -0.54 -0.75
N MET A 72 5.84 -0.83 -2.04
CA MET A 72 5.48 0.20 -3.04
C MET A 72 4.09 0.80 -2.78
N SER A 73 3.14 -0.01 -2.30
CA SER A 73 1.79 0.45 -1.97
C SER A 73 1.83 1.37 -0.76
N ILE A 74 2.57 0.99 0.28
CA ILE A 74 2.81 1.81 1.47
C ILE A 74 3.48 3.14 1.09
N LEU A 75 4.54 3.11 0.27
CA LEU A 75 5.21 4.34 -0.15
C LEU A 75 4.25 5.29 -0.86
N ARG A 76 3.39 4.78 -1.76
CA ARG A 76 2.38 5.61 -2.43
C ARG A 76 1.47 6.31 -1.42
N VAL A 77 1.10 5.61 -0.34
CA VAL A 77 0.31 6.17 0.76
C VAL A 77 1.09 7.28 1.48
N CYS A 78 2.30 7.01 1.95
CA CYS A 78 3.13 8.00 2.66
C CYS A 78 3.39 9.24 1.80
N SER A 79 3.67 9.02 0.51
CA SER A 79 3.90 10.10 -0.46
C SER A 79 2.65 10.95 -0.75
N LYS A 80 1.43 10.40 -0.61
CA LYS A 80 0.19 11.19 -0.77
C LYS A 80 -0.07 12.08 0.45
N LYS A 81 0.43 11.69 1.62
CA LYS A 81 0.22 12.41 2.88
C LYS A 81 1.32 13.42 3.19
N GLY A 82 2.44 13.39 2.44
CA GLY A 82 3.53 14.35 2.60
C GLY A 82 4.46 14.05 3.78
N ASP A 83 4.49 12.80 4.26
CA ASP A 83 5.28 12.39 5.42
C ASP A 83 6.66 11.90 4.96
N ALA A 84 7.63 12.81 4.89
CA ALA A 84 8.94 12.54 4.31
C ALA A 84 9.75 11.52 5.12
N GLU A 85 9.67 11.56 6.44
CA GLU A 85 10.38 10.60 7.30
C GLU A 85 9.84 9.18 7.11
N GLU A 86 8.52 9.00 7.05
CA GLU A 86 7.93 7.69 6.79
C GLU A 86 8.27 7.20 5.38
N VAL A 87 8.26 8.10 4.39
CA VAL A 87 8.71 7.80 3.02
C VAL A 87 10.16 7.32 3.01
N GLU A 88 11.06 8.00 3.69
CA GLU A 88 12.48 7.64 3.73
C GLU A 88 12.71 6.28 4.40
N ARG A 89 12.03 6.02 5.53
CA ARG A 89 12.12 4.71 6.22
C ARG A 89 11.67 3.56 5.33
N GLU A 90 10.54 3.71 4.65
CA GLU A 90 10.03 2.67 3.74
C GLU A 90 10.88 2.55 2.47
N TRP A 91 11.54 3.63 2.06
CA TRP A 91 12.57 3.64 1.03
C TRP A 91 13.79 2.82 1.35
N VAL A 92 14.34 2.97 2.55
CA VAL A 92 15.48 2.15 2.98
C VAL A 92 15.10 0.67 2.98
N LYS A 93 13.90 0.31 3.47
CA LYS A 93 13.41 -1.08 3.44
C LYS A 93 13.31 -1.64 2.02
N LEU A 94 12.81 -0.85 1.07
CA LEU A 94 12.70 -1.27 -0.34
C LEU A 94 14.09 -1.51 -0.96
N ILE A 95 15.07 -0.63 -0.68
CA ILE A 95 16.45 -0.77 -1.17
C ILE A 95 17.10 -2.02 -0.58
N LEU A 96 16.95 -2.25 0.74
CA LEU A 96 17.51 -3.40 1.44
C LEU A 96 16.92 -4.74 0.97
N ALA A 97 15.70 -4.72 0.40
CA ALA A 97 15.08 -5.89 -0.19
C ALA A 97 15.62 -6.26 -1.59
N ASP A 98 16.73 -5.63 -2.02
CA ASP A 98 17.44 -5.85 -3.31
C ASP A 98 16.57 -5.59 -4.56
N ILE A 99 15.73 -4.56 -4.46
CA ILE A 99 14.75 -4.24 -5.50
C ILE A 99 15.29 -3.14 -6.40
N SER A 100 15.52 -3.47 -7.67
CA SER A 100 15.89 -2.51 -8.72
C SER A 100 14.94 -1.31 -8.77
N PHE A 101 15.51 -0.11 -8.80
CA PHE A 101 14.85 1.19 -8.81
C PHE A 101 13.69 1.28 -9.83
N PRO A 102 12.42 1.46 -9.41
CA PRO A 102 11.39 1.93 -10.32
C PRO A 102 11.63 3.43 -10.60
N PRO A 103 11.88 3.86 -11.85
CA PRO A 103 12.20 5.26 -12.17
C PRO A 103 11.15 6.27 -11.68
N LEU A 104 9.89 5.85 -11.61
CA LEU A 104 8.77 6.67 -11.12
C LEU A 104 8.91 7.02 -9.63
N ALA A 105 9.55 6.15 -8.87
CA ALA A 105 9.68 6.30 -7.43
C ALA A 105 10.84 7.26 -7.07
N TYR A 106 11.88 7.32 -7.90
CA TYR A 106 12.91 8.37 -7.87
C TYR A 106 12.32 9.77 -8.08
N ILE A 107 11.50 9.91 -9.13
CA ILE A 107 10.88 11.18 -9.51
C ILE A 107 10.00 11.69 -8.38
N ARG A 108 9.23 10.80 -7.75
CA ARG A 108 8.34 11.17 -6.65
C ARG A 108 9.09 11.59 -5.38
N TRP A 109 10.14 10.87 -5.00
CA TRP A 109 11.01 11.26 -3.89
C TRP A 109 11.66 12.64 -4.13
N LYS A 110 12.21 12.86 -5.34
CA LYS A 110 12.81 14.14 -5.73
C LYS A 110 11.80 15.30 -5.71
N SER A 111 10.54 15.03 -6.05
CA SER A 111 9.46 16.03 -5.97
C SER A 111 9.08 16.37 -4.52
N MET A 112 9.15 15.41 -3.59
CA MET A 112 8.91 15.67 -2.16
C MET A 112 10.03 16.54 -1.55
N GLN A 113 11.29 16.23 -1.84
CA GLN A 113 12.45 17.03 -1.43
C GLN A 113 12.42 18.49 -1.94
N LYS A 114 11.77 18.72 -3.09
CA LYS A 114 11.56 20.08 -3.63
C LYS A 114 10.49 20.88 -2.90
N LEU A 115 9.50 20.21 -2.29
CA LEU A 115 8.41 20.88 -1.58
C LEU A 115 8.81 21.29 -0.15
N GLU A 116 9.82 20.65 0.43
CA GLU A 116 10.37 21.00 1.76
C GLU A 116 11.36 22.17 1.73
N ASN A 117 11.79 22.60 0.53
CA ASN A 117 12.76 23.69 0.33
C ASN A 117 12.11 24.99 -0.20
N ILE A 118 10.81 25.21 0.07
CA ILE A 118 10.05 26.43 -0.28
C ILE A 118 9.40 27.00 0.98
#